data_AF-A0A9W7KR30-F1
#
_entry.id   AF-A0A9W7KR30-F1
#
_cell.length_a   1.000
_cell.length_b   1.000
_cell.length_c   1.000
_cell.angle_alpha   90.00
_cell.angle_beta   90.00
_cell.angle_gamma   90.00
#
_symmetry.space_group_name_H-M   'P 1'
#
loop_
_entity.id
_entity.type
_entity.pdbx_description
1 polymer ?
#
loop_
_entity_poly.entity_id
_entity_poly.type
_entity_poly.pdbx_seq_one_letter_code
_entity_poly.pdbx_strand_id
1 'polypeptide(L)'
;MNRQRAAHRIPSLTLRSAAAVGLAVLFAGAALPAAAKEATANPATAKPASSKSTSAKSTAAKSTAAKSTASKPGACYNRAEHAAEQTIRMHTEMMVVGLACQQVYPDKKPFNLYQDFTIKNRSLISNSEASMIDHFRKRSGGNATRQFDMFRTELANEISRRAAVIGTPLYCANFVDRSKAAMDLTADDIRVLTADEKSAGLMHLSSKPLCDVQVVSNPDINYDVAQAPASRGGSAAPAAKSTGKATAKAPGKPKDPANAQVVSAKR
;
A
#
# COMPACT_ATOMS: atom_id res chain seq x y z
N MET A 1 22.80 -39.58 23.65
CA MET A 1 21.84 -38.75 24.40
C MET A 1 20.84 -38.14 23.43
N ASN A 2 19.58 -38.53 23.63
CA ASN A 2 18.40 -38.25 22.81
C ASN A 2 18.02 -36.76 22.81
N ARG A 3 17.78 -36.17 21.63
CA ARG A 3 16.75 -35.13 21.46
C ARG A 3 15.98 -35.39 20.17
N GLN A 4 14.81 -35.97 20.37
CA GLN A 4 13.82 -36.33 19.37
C GLN A 4 13.32 -35.08 18.64
N ARG A 5 13.39 -35.08 17.31
CA ARG A 5 12.63 -34.16 16.45
C ARG A 5 11.21 -34.71 16.33
N ALA A 6 10.28 -34.15 17.08
CA ALA A 6 8.85 -34.41 16.93
C ALA A 6 8.38 -33.81 15.60
N ALA A 7 8.05 -34.69 14.66
CA ALA A 7 7.37 -34.35 13.42
C ALA A 7 5.89 -34.08 13.73
N HIS A 8 5.49 -32.81 13.79
CA HIS A 8 4.07 -32.47 13.75
C HIS A 8 3.57 -32.58 12.29
N ARG A 9 3.00 -33.74 11.98
CA ARG A 9 2.06 -33.89 10.86
C ARG A 9 0.82 -33.07 11.19
N ILE A 10 0.60 -31.99 10.47
CA ILE A 10 -0.67 -31.26 10.49
C ILE A 10 -1.67 -32.07 9.66
N PRO A 11 -2.81 -32.53 10.23
CA PRO A 11 -3.86 -33.17 9.44
C PRO A 11 -4.50 -32.13 8.53
N SER A 12 -4.43 -32.38 7.23
CA SER A 12 -5.15 -31.65 6.18
C SER A 12 -6.66 -31.76 6.43
N LEU A 13 -7.25 -30.69 6.96
CA LEU A 13 -8.69 -30.52 7.06
C LEU A 13 -9.29 -30.45 5.65
N THR A 14 -10.12 -31.44 5.35
CA THR A 14 -11.01 -31.48 4.20
C THR A 14 -12.00 -30.31 4.27
N LEU A 15 -11.80 -29.29 3.44
CA LEU A 15 -12.78 -28.21 3.24
C LEU A 15 -13.92 -28.77 2.37
N ARG A 16 -15.02 -29.15 3.03
CA ARG A 16 -16.29 -29.41 2.37
C ARG A 16 -16.93 -28.07 1.99
N SER A 17 -17.04 -27.82 0.69
CA SER A 17 -17.76 -26.70 0.11
C SER A 17 -19.23 -26.72 0.55
N ALA A 18 -19.68 -25.66 1.22
CA ALA A 18 -21.08 -25.43 1.53
C ALA A 18 -21.59 -24.19 0.76
N ALA A 19 -22.63 -24.45 -0.03
CA ALA A 19 -23.70 -23.54 -0.42
C ALA A 19 -23.34 -22.18 -1.05
N ALA A 20 -23.41 -22.16 -2.38
CA ALA A 20 -23.72 -20.97 -3.15
C ALA A 20 -25.15 -20.49 -2.82
N VAL A 21 -25.26 -19.31 -2.21
CA VAL A 21 -26.50 -18.52 -2.20
C VAL A 21 -26.42 -17.56 -3.38
N GLY A 22 -27.10 -17.92 -4.46
CA GLY A 22 -27.29 -17.06 -5.62
C GLY A 22 -28.35 -16.02 -5.33
N LEU A 23 -27.96 -14.74 -5.31
CA LEU A 23 -28.89 -13.62 -5.35
C LEU A 23 -29.00 -13.13 -6.80
N ALA A 24 -30.04 -13.58 -7.50
CA ALA A 24 -30.40 -13.06 -8.80
C ALA A 24 -31.15 -11.73 -8.62
N VAL A 25 -30.52 -10.61 -8.95
CA VAL A 25 -31.21 -9.31 -9.10
C VAL A 25 -31.58 -9.16 -10.57
N LEU A 26 -32.86 -9.43 -10.86
CA LEU A 26 -33.52 -9.05 -12.10
C LEU A 26 -33.65 -7.53 -12.15
N PHE A 27 -32.86 -6.87 -12.99
CA PHE A 27 -33.12 -5.50 -13.41
C PHE A 27 -34.25 -5.51 -14.44
N ALA A 28 -35.48 -5.41 -13.95
CA ALA A 28 -36.63 -5.03 -14.76
C ALA A 28 -36.55 -3.51 -15.01
N GLY A 29 -36.61 -3.14 -16.29
CA GLY A 29 -36.68 -1.75 -16.71
C GLY A 29 -37.95 -1.07 -16.19
N ALA A 30 -37.78 0.16 -15.71
CA ALA A 30 -38.87 1.09 -15.48
C ALA A 30 -38.50 2.43 -16.13
N ALA A 31 -39.43 2.90 -16.95
CA ALA A 31 -39.36 4.11 -17.74
C ALA A 31 -39.15 5.36 -16.88
N LEU A 32 -38.39 6.32 -17.41
CA LEU A 32 -38.33 7.69 -16.89
C LEU A 32 -39.60 8.45 -17.29
N PRO A 33 -40.34 9.06 -16.35
CA PRO A 33 -41.18 10.20 -16.67
C PRO A 33 -40.38 11.50 -16.58
N ALA A 34 -40.68 12.36 -17.54
CA ALA A 34 -40.18 13.70 -17.69
C ALA A 34 -40.73 14.68 -16.64
N ALA A 35 -40.01 15.79 -16.49
CA ALA A 35 -40.48 17.13 -16.18
C ALA A 35 -41.24 17.37 -14.86
N ALA A 36 -40.60 18.13 -13.96
CA ALA A 36 -41.30 19.14 -13.18
C ALA A 36 -40.38 20.36 -12.97
N LYS A 37 -40.90 21.51 -13.39
CA LYS A 37 -40.44 22.87 -13.10
C LYS A 37 -40.89 23.27 -11.68
N GLU A 38 -40.51 24.49 -11.29
CA GLU A 38 -40.90 25.25 -10.09
C GLU A 38 -40.01 25.02 -8.85
N ALA A 39 -39.59 26.02 -8.08
CA ALA A 39 -39.86 27.45 -8.09
C ALA A 39 -38.68 28.22 -7.47
N THR A 40 -38.50 29.43 -7.96
CA THR A 40 -37.75 30.54 -7.38
C THR A 40 -38.30 30.98 -6.02
N ALA A 41 -37.44 31.16 -5.02
CA ALA A 41 -37.60 32.18 -3.97
C ALA A 41 -36.26 32.52 -3.28
N ASN A 42 -35.93 33.82 -3.35
CA ASN A 42 -34.87 34.62 -2.71
C ASN A 42 -35.05 34.72 -1.17
N PRO A 43 -34.32 35.56 -0.40
CA PRO A 43 -32.99 36.20 -0.56
C PRO A 43 -32.10 36.08 0.72
N ALA A 44 -30.82 36.46 0.66
CA ALA A 44 -30.15 37.24 1.74
C ALA A 44 -28.67 37.52 1.40
N THR A 45 -28.45 38.72 0.87
CA THR A 45 -27.18 39.45 0.84
C THR A 45 -26.59 39.61 2.25
N ALA A 46 -25.50 38.90 2.53
CA ALA A 46 -24.61 39.20 3.65
C ALA A 46 -23.35 39.93 3.15
N LYS A 47 -23.19 41.12 3.69
CA LYS A 47 -22.19 42.17 3.47
C LYS A 47 -20.77 41.70 3.85
N PRO A 48 -19.73 41.84 3.01
CA PRO A 48 -18.36 41.65 3.47
C PRO A 48 -17.90 42.92 4.20
N ALA A 49 -17.55 42.77 5.48
CA ALA A 49 -16.88 43.80 6.26
C ALA A 49 -15.41 43.91 5.81
N SER A 50 -15.07 45.04 5.21
CA SER A 50 -13.70 45.48 4.97
C SER A 50 -12.94 45.60 6.29
N SER A 51 -12.04 44.64 6.57
CA SER A 51 -11.00 44.79 7.57
C SER A 51 -9.80 45.49 6.92
N LYS A 52 -9.58 46.72 7.39
CA LYS A 52 -8.51 47.63 7.02
C LYS A 52 -7.21 47.11 7.64
N SER A 53 -6.35 46.45 6.87
CA SER A 53 -5.02 46.05 7.35
C SER A 53 -4.06 47.24 7.26
N THR A 54 -3.57 47.66 8.43
CA THR A 54 -2.50 48.62 8.60
C THR A 54 -1.18 48.02 8.07
N SER A 55 -0.61 48.66 7.05
CA SER A 55 0.71 48.35 6.54
C SER A 55 1.79 48.72 7.57
N ALA A 56 2.34 47.72 8.26
CA ALA A 56 3.58 47.87 9.00
C ALA A 56 4.76 47.76 8.02
N LYS A 57 5.50 48.85 7.92
CA LYS A 57 6.73 49.02 7.15
C LYS A 57 7.83 48.12 7.73
N SER A 58 8.00 46.93 7.18
CA SER A 58 9.13 46.06 7.48
C SER A 58 10.38 46.57 6.75
N THR A 59 11.42 46.87 7.52
CA THR A 59 12.74 47.25 7.07
C THR A 59 13.40 46.07 6.34
N ALA A 60 13.86 46.33 5.12
CA ALA A 60 14.52 45.37 4.26
C ALA A 60 15.87 44.92 4.86
N ALA A 61 15.88 43.74 5.48
CA ALA A 61 17.10 42.97 5.68
C ALA A 61 17.43 42.24 4.37
N LYS A 62 18.57 42.61 3.79
CA LYS A 62 19.14 42.06 2.56
C LYS A 62 19.52 40.59 2.77
N SER A 63 18.59 39.68 2.53
CA SER A 63 18.86 38.25 2.48
C SER A 63 19.65 37.94 1.21
N THR A 64 20.91 37.53 1.39
CA THR A 64 21.73 36.93 0.35
C THR A 64 21.03 35.66 -0.15
N ALA A 65 20.43 35.76 -1.33
CA ALA A 65 19.81 34.64 -2.03
C ALA A 65 20.88 33.58 -2.33
N ALA A 66 20.94 32.55 -1.50
CA ALA A 66 21.62 31.32 -1.84
C ALA A 66 20.93 30.76 -3.09
N LYS A 67 21.67 30.67 -4.20
CA LYS A 67 21.23 30.00 -5.42
C LYS A 67 20.87 28.56 -5.06
N SER A 68 19.58 28.26 -4.96
CA SER A 68 19.06 26.91 -4.96
C SER A 68 19.46 26.27 -6.29
N THR A 69 20.49 25.42 -6.24
CA THR A 69 20.85 24.55 -7.36
C THR A 69 19.62 23.70 -7.68
N ALA A 70 18.99 23.95 -8.83
CA ALA A 70 17.82 23.21 -9.26
C ALA A 70 18.18 21.73 -9.38
N SER A 71 17.68 20.93 -8.43
CA SER A 71 17.81 19.47 -8.45
C SER A 71 17.28 18.93 -9.78
N LYS A 72 17.99 17.97 -10.38
CA LYS A 72 17.54 17.33 -11.63
C LYS A 72 16.09 16.84 -11.47
N PRO A 73 15.21 17.08 -12.47
CA PRO A 73 13.81 16.65 -12.43
C PRO A 73 13.69 15.15 -12.05
N GLY A 74 13.08 14.90 -10.88
CA GLY A 74 12.71 13.56 -10.40
C GLY A 74 13.76 12.77 -9.60
N ALA A 75 14.87 13.39 -9.19
CA ALA A 75 15.80 12.81 -8.20
C ALA A 75 15.26 12.84 -6.76
N CYS A 76 14.25 13.67 -6.50
CA CYS A 76 13.68 13.94 -5.18
C CYS A 76 12.17 14.21 -5.33
N TYR A 77 11.46 14.20 -4.21
CA TYR A 77 10.05 14.61 -4.12
C TYR A 77 9.94 16.06 -3.63
N ASN A 78 8.97 16.81 -4.12
CA ASN A 78 8.54 18.00 -3.38
C ASN A 78 7.71 17.57 -2.15
N ARG A 79 7.43 18.50 -1.21
CA ARG A 79 6.69 18.19 0.02
C ARG A 79 5.34 17.52 -0.21
N ALA A 80 4.60 17.95 -1.22
CA ALA A 80 3.29 17.39 -1.54
C ALA A 80 3.41 15.97 -2.13
N GLU A 81 4.37 15.75 -3.03
CA GLU A 81 4.67 14.43 -3.60
C GLU A 81 5.18 13.45 -2.52
N HIS A 82 6.01 13.93 -1.58
CA HIS A 82 6.49 13.15 -0.45
C HIS A 82 5.34 12.71 0.47
N ALA A 83 4.49 13.66 0.88
CA ALA A 83 3.31 13.35 1.71
C ALA A 83 2.35 12.38 1.00
N ALA A 84 2.18 12.54 -0.32
CA ALA A 84 1.38 11.62 -1.13
C ALA A 84 1.99 10.21 -1.14
N GLU A 85 3.29 10.06 -1.39
CA GLU A 85 3.97 8.76 -1.36
C GLU A 85 3.79 8.07 0.01
N GLN A 86 4.04 8.81 1.08
CA GLN A 86 3.93 8.30 2.45
C GLN A 86 2.49 7.87 2.79
N THR A 87 1.49 8.59 2.29
CA THR A 87 0.08 8.18 2.42
C THR A 87 -0.19 6.85 1.71
N ILE A 88 0.33 6.66 0.49
CA ILE A 88 0.19 5.40 -0.27
C ILE A 88 0.94 4.25 0.41
N ARG A 89 2.11 4.52 1.00
CA ARG A 89 2.88 3.54 1.79
C ARG A 89 2.13 3.12 3.04
N MET A 90 1.57 4.06 3.80
CA MET A 90 0.75 3.74 4.98
C MET A 90 -0.48 2.91 4.60
N HIS A 91 -1.20 3.30 3.53
CA HIS A 91 -2.34 2.54 3.00
C HIS A 91 -1.97 1.11 2.63
N THR A 92 -0.84 0.94 1.93
CA THR A 92 -0.35 -0.37 1.50
C THR A 92 0.13 -1.22 2.68
N GLU A 93 0.76 -0.62 3.69
CA GLU A 93 1.15 -1.33 4.91
C GLU A 93 -0.06 -1.84 5.67
N MET A 94 -1.09 -1.01 5.89
CA MET A 94 -2.32 -1.45 6.54
C MET A 94 -2.99 -2.61 5.79
N MET A 95 -2.94 -2.60 4.45
CA MET A 95 -3.43 -3.71 3.63
C MET A 95 -2.65 -5.01 3.92
N VAL A 96 -1.32 -4.96 3.89
CA VAL A 96 -0.46 -6.14 4.12
C VAL A 96 -0.61 -6.64 5.55
N VAL A 97 -0.67 -5.76 6.55
CA VAL A 97 -0.96 -6.11 7.95
C VAL A 97 -2.33 -6.78 8.05
N GLY A 98 -3.35 -6.22 7.39
CA GLY A 98 -4.68 -6.80 7.34
C GLY A 98 -4.68 -8.25 6.85
N LEU A 99 -3.98 -8.51 5.74
CA LEU A 99 -3.89 -9.86 5.14
C LEU A 99 -3.01 -10.81 5.96
N ALA A 100 -1.85 -10.37 6.42
CA ALA A 100 -0.88 -11.22 7.10
C ALA A 100 -1.30 -11.56 8.54
N CYS A 101 -2.01 -10.66 9.22
CA CYS A 101 -2.29 -10.76 10.65
C CYS A 101 -3.71 -11.22 10.99
N GLN A 102 -4.59 -11.39 9.99
CA GLN A 102 -5.99 -11.78 10.22
C GLN A 102 -6.12 -13.09 11.02
N GLN A 103 -5.23 -14.06 10.78
CA GLN A 103 -5.25 -15.35 11.48
C GLN A 103 -4.56 -15.32 12.84
N VAL A 104 -3.62 -14.39 13.05
CA VAL A 104 -2.85 -14.28 14.31
C VAL A 104 -3.64 -13.50 15.37
N TYR A 105 -4.35 -12.45 14.95
CA TYR A 105 -5.16 -11.60 15.83
C TYR A 105 -6.60 -11.45 15.29
N PRO A 106 -7.40 -12.53 15.27
CA PRO A 106 -8.75 -12.50 14.72
C PRO A 106 -9.66 -11.51 15.45
N ASP A 107 -9.51 -11.36 16.77
CA ASP A 107 -10.34 -10.47 17.59
C ASP A 107 -10.14 -8.99 17.25
N LYS A 108 -8.95 -8.62 16.77
CA LYS A 108 -8.60 -7.25 16.37
C LYS A 108 -9.10 -6.90 14.97
N LYS A 109 -9.51 -7.90 14.17
CA LYS A 109 -10.02 -7.76 12.80
C LYS A 109 -9.17 -6.81 11.94
N PRO A 110 -7.85 -7.04 11.79
CA PRO A 110 -6.94 -6.08 11.17
C PRO A 110 -7.30 -5.76 9.71
N PHE A 111 -7.90 -6.68 8.97
CA PHE A 111 -8.38 -6.42 7.62
C PHE A 111 -9.56 -5.45 7.58
N ASN A 112 -10.46 -5.48 8.58
CA ASN A 112 -11.55 -4.51 8.68
C ASN A 112 -11.00 -3.11 8.97
N LEU A 113 -9.97 -2.98 9.83
CA LEU A 113 -9.31 -1.69 10.08
C LEU A 113 -8.79 -1.06 8.78
N TYR A 114 -8.18 -1.87 7.89
CA TYR A 114 -7.74 -1.40 6.58
C TYR A 114 -8.92 -0.91 5.69
N GLN A 115 -10.03 -1.66 5.67
CA GLN A 115 -11.21 -1.27 4.89
C GLN A 115 -11.81 0.03 5.41
N ASP A 116 -12.01 0.13 6.73
CA ASP A 116 -12.55 1.31 7.39
C ASP A 116 -11.63 2.53 7.18
N PHE A 117 -10.31 2.34 7.27
CA PHE A 117 -9.32 3.37 6.94
C PHE A 117 -9.47 3.88 5.51
N THR A 118 -9.62 2.95 4.56
CA THR A 118 -9.76 3.26 3.13
C THR A 118 -11.04 4.05 2.87
N ILE A 119 -12.15 3.68 3.51
CA ILE A 119 -13.44 4.38 3.38
C ILE A 119 -13.34 5.78 4.01
N LYS A 120 -12.85 5.88 5.25
CA LYS A 120 -12.71 7.13 6.00
C LYS A 120 -11.83 8.15 5.25
N ASN A 121 -10.74 7.69 4.64
CA ASN A 121 -9.73 8.53 4.00
C ASN A 121 -9.77 8.49 2.47
N ARG A 122 -10.89 8.07 1.85
CA ARG A 122 -11.00 7.86 0.39
C ARG A 122 -10.53 9.07 -0.43
N SER A 123 -10.94 10.27 -0.04
CA SER A 123 -10.55 11.51 -0.74
C SER A 123 -9.04 11.78 -0.62
N LEU A 124 -8.47 11.61 0.57
CA LEU A 124 -7.04 11.80 0.81
C LEU A 124 -6.20 10.80 0.00
N ILE A 125 -6.58 9.52 0.01
CA ILE A 125 -5.92 8.47 -0.76
C ILE A 125 -5.98 8.81 -2.24
N SER A 126 -7.17 9.08 -2.79
CA SER A 126 -7.34 9.40 -4.22
C SER A 126 -6.52 10.62 -4.67
N ASN A 127 -6.47 11.69 -3.86
CA ASN A 127 -5.65 12.86 -4.16
C ASN A 127 -4.14 12.55 -4.11
N SER A 128 -3.72 11.64 -3.22
CA SER A 128 -2.34 11.17 -3.12
C SER A 128 -1.96 10.33 -4.35
N GLU A 129 -2.85 9.45 -4.81
CA GLU A 129 -2.67 8.69 -6.04
C GLU A 129 -2.52 9.61 -7.26
N ALA A 130 -3.40 10.61 -7.40
CA ALA A 130 -3.32 11.60 -8.47
C ALA A 130 -1.99 12.36 -8.45
N SER A 131 -1.54 12.78 -7.26
CA SER A 131 -0.25 13.48 -7.08
C SER A 131 0.94 12.63 -7.50
N MET A 132 0.93 11.33 -7.17
CA MET A 132 1.99 10.39 -7.56
C MET A 132 1.96 10.08 -9.07
N ILE A 133 0.78 9.90 -9.65
CA ILE A 133 0.63 9.73 -11.10
C ILE A 133 1.18 10.97 -11.82
N ASP A 134 0.89 12.18 -11.34
CA ASP A 134 1.42 13.42 -11.90
C ASP A 134 2.95 13.49 -11.79
N HIS A 135 3.54 13.05 -10.67
CA HIS A 135 5.00 12.90 -10.53
C HIS A 135 5.57 11.97 -11.60
N PHE A 136 4.99 10.77 -11.77
CA PHE A 136 5.44 9.81 -12.77
C PHE A 136 5.26 10.34 -14.21
N ARG A 137 4.21 11.13 -14.47
CA ARG A 137 3.98 11.76 -15.77
C ARG A 137 5.09 12.74 -16.13
N LYS A 138 5.48 13.60 -15.18
CA LYS A 138 6.56 14.59 -15.37
C LYS A 138 7.93 13.94 -15.62
N ARG A 139 8.18 12.74 -15.08
CA ARG A 139 9.49 12.07 -15.15
C ARG A 139 9.65 11.12 -16.34
N SER A 140 8.63 10.33 -16.62
CA SER A 140 8.80 9.09 -17.41
C SER A 140 8.45 9.24 -18.87
N GLY A 141 7.80 10.35 -19.29
CA GLY A 141 7.34 10.57 -20.66
C GLY A 141 6.37 9.52 -21.22
N GLY A 142 5.92 8.56 -20.40
CA GLY A 142 5.13 7.38 -20.79
C GLY A 142 3.87 7.21 -19.94
N ASN A 143 3.36 5.97 -19.85
CA ASN A 143 2.14 5.66 -19.11
C ASN A 143 2.36 5.78 -17.59
N ALA A 144 2.05 6.96 -17.06
CA ALA A 144 2.21 7.30 -15.64
C ALA A 144 1.39 6.42 -14.70
N THR A 145 0.17 6.03 -15.11
CA THR A 145 -0.68 5.13 -14.33
C THR A 145 -0.03 3.77 -14.17
N ARG A 146 0.51 3.19 -15.26
CA ARG A 146 1.26 1.93 -15.18
C ARG A 146 2.46 2.01 -14.25
N GLN A 147 3.18 3.13 -14.26
CA GLN A 147 4.32 3.34 -13.34
C GLN A 147 3.85 3.44 -11.89
N PHE A 148 2.72 4.10 -11.64
CA PHE A 148 2.10 4.15 -10.32
C PHE A 148 1.63 2.75 -9.84
N ASP A 149 1.03 1.94 -10.71
CA ASP A 149 0.61 0.58 -10.39
C ASP A 149 1.82 -0.34 -10.08
N MET A 150 2.90 -0.20 -10.85
CA MET A 150 4.17 -0.88 -10.56
C MET A 150 4.72 -0.45 -9.20
N PHE A 151 4.74 0.85 -8.91
CA PHE A 151 5.16 1.38 -7.61
C PHE A 151 4.35 0.78 -6.45
N ARG A 152 3.01 0.74 -6.54
CA ARG A 152 2.14 0.10 -5.51
C ARG A 152 2.47 -1.38 -5.33
N THR A 153 2.75 -2.08 -6.42
CA THR A 153 3.10 -3.51 -6.41
C THR A 153 4.45 -3.74 -5.74
N GLU A 154 5.47 -2.97 -6.09
CA GLU A 154 6.81 -3.02 -5.49
C GLU A 154 6.77 -2.74 -4.00
N LEU A 155 5.95 -1.76 -3.60
CA LEU A 155 5.73 -1.38 -2.21
C LEU A 155 5.10 -2.51 -1.39
N ALA A 156 4.03 -3.13 -1.90
CA ALA A 156 3.39 -4.27 -1.25
C ALA A 156 4.37 -5.45 -1.10
N ASN A 157 5.19 -5.70 -2.12
CA ASN A 157 6.21 -6.75 -2.10
C ASN A 157 7.33 -6.44 -1.09
N GLU A 158 7.77 -5.19 -0.97
CA GLU A 158 8.74 -4.74 0.02
C GLU A 158 8.23 -5.00 1.44
N ILE A 159 7.01 -4.56 1.74
CA ILE A 159 6.39 -4.71 3.06
C ILE A 159 6.17 -6.19 3.38
N SER A 160 5.74 -7.00 2.40
CA SER A 160 5.57 -8.44 2.58
C SER A 160 6.89 -9.16 2.87
N ARG A 161 7.98 -8.79 2.18
CA ARG A 161 9.33 -9.32 2.49
C ARG A 161 9.77 -8.92 3.89
N ARG A 162 9.51 -7.67 4.31
CA ARG A 162 9.81 -7.21 5.68
C ARG A 162 9.06 -8.04 6.72
N ALA A 163 7.77 -8.30 6.51
CA ALA A 163 6.98 -9.17 7.37
C ALA A 163 7.55 -10.60 7.44
N ALA A 164 8.02 -11.14 6.31
CA ALA A 164 8.65 -12.45 6.25
C ALA A 164 9.99 -12.52 7.00
N VAL A 165 10.83 -11.47 6.90
CA VAL A 165 12.13 -11.39 7.60
C VAL A 165 11.94 -11.25 9.12
N ILE A 166 10.99 -10.42 9.56
CA ILE A 166 10.67 -10.23 10.99
C ILE A 166 9.97 -11.48 11.57
N GLY A 167 9.19 -12.17 10.76
CA GLY A 167 8.33 -13.28 11.16
C GLY A 167 6.93 -12.80 11.56
N THR A 168 5.90 -13.52 11.13
CA THR A 168 4.49 -13.13 11.28
C THR A 168 4.08 -12.78 12.72
N PRO A 169 4.42 -13.56 13.77
CA PRO A 169 3.98 -13.23 15.13
C PRO A 169 4.51 -11.87 15.63
N LEU A 170 5.81 -11.63 15.44
CA LEU A 170 6.46 -10.38 15.87
C LEU A 170 6.03 -9.21 14.98
N TYR A 171 5.86 -9.42 13.68
CA TYR A 171 5.31 -8.41 12.78
C TYR A 171 3.91 -8.01 13.23
N CYS A 172 3.00 -8.96 13.47
CA CYS A 172 1.64 -8.63 13.85
C CYS A 172 1.54 -7.97 15.23
N ALA A 173 2.36 -8.37 16.20
CA ALA A 173 2.40 -7.72 17.51
C ALA A 173 2.76 -6.22 17.44
N ASN A 174 3.61 -5.82 16.49
CA ASN A 174 4.05 -4.43 16.35
C ASN A 174 3.14 -3.57 15.46
N PHE A 175 2.50 -4.16 14.44
CA PHE A 175 1.84 -3.38 13.39
C PHE A 175 0.30 -3.37 13.47
N VAL A 176 -0.33 -4.31 14.19
CA VAL A 176 -1.80 -4.30 14.36
C VAL A 176 -2.26 -3.11 15.20
N ASP A 177 -1.64 -2.85 16.35
CA ASP A 177 -2.02 -1.71 17.20
C ASP A 177 -1.65 -0.37 16.53
N ARG A 178 -0.62 -0.34 15.68
CA ARG A 178 -0.32 0.83 14.82
C ARG A 178 -1.41 1.08 13.78
N SER A 179 -1.96 0.02 13.17
CA SER A 179 -3.10 0.14 12.25
C SER A 179 -4.35 0.68 12.96
N LYS A 180 -4.53 0.34 14.23
CA LYS A 180 -5.58 0.93 15.08
C LYS A 180 -5.30 2.41 15.36
N ALA A 181 -4.09 2.78 15.76
CA ALA A 181 -3.74 4.19 15.98
C ALA A 181 -3.92 5.04 14.71
N ALA A 182 -3.64 4.49 13.53
CA ALA A 182 -3.86 5.17 12.26
C ALA A 182 -5.35 5.48 12.00
N MET A 183 -6.28 4.71 12.58
CA MET A 183 -7.71 4.98 12.49
C MET A 183 -8.14 6.21 13.28
N ASP A 184 -7.43 6.55 14.34
CA ASP A 184 -7.75 7.69 15.20
C ASP A 184 -7.25 9.02 14.60
N LEU A 185 -6.32 8.96 13.64
CA LEU A 185 -5.81 10.13 12.95
C LEU A 185 -6.87 10.78 12.05
N THR A 186 -6.89 12.12 12.03
CA THR A 186 -7.63 12.88 11.03
C THR A 186 -6.84 12.93 9.71
N ALA A 187 -7.50 13.30 8.61
CA ALA A 187 -6.81 13.45 7.33
C ALA A 187 -5.68 14.49 7.40
N ASP A 188 -5.83 15.53 8.22
CA ASP A 188 -4.79 16.53 8.42
C ASP A 188 -3.65 16.01 9.29
N ASP A 189 -3.93 15.22 10.33
CA ASP A 189 -2.88 14.55 11.10
C ASP A 189 -2.08 13.59 10.23
N ILE A 190 -2.75 12.84 9.35
CA ILE A 190 -2.07 11.97 8.37
C ILE A 190 -1.19 12.79 7.45
N ARG A 191 -1.67 13.93 6.92
CA ARG A 191 -0.84 14.82 6.09
C ARG A 191 0.37 15.37 6.84
N VAL A 192 0.21 15.78 8.10
CA VAL A 192 1.31 16.29 8.92
C VAL A 192 2.33 15.19 9.20
N LEU A 193 1.87 14.01 9.63
CA LEU A 193 2.72 12.84 9.89
C LEU A 193 3.47 12.39 8.65
N THR A 194 2.82 12.45 7.48
CA THR A 194 3.43 12.04 6.20
C THR A 194 4.33 13.11 5.58
N ALA A 195 4.21 14.37 6.02
CA ALA A 195 5.02 15.47 5.49
C ALA A 195 6.37 15.65 6.22
N ASP A 196 6.51 15.18 7.46
CA ASP A 196 7.72 15.39 8.26
C ASP A 196 8.56 14.12 8.39
N GLU A 197 9.73 14.13 7.74
CA GLU A 197 10.79 13.11 7.77
C GLU A 197 11.31 12.78 9.19
N LYS A 198 11.07 13.62 10.19
CA LYS A 198 11.52 13.33 11.57
C LYS A 198 10.45 12.62 12.40
N SER A 199 9.18 12.85 12.12
CA SER A 199 8.08 12.40 12.98
C SER A 199 7.34 11.15 12.49
N ALA A 200 7.44 10.75 11.22
CA ALA A 200 6.80 9.49 10.79
C ALA A 200 7.50 8.20 11.29
N GLY A 201 8.53 8.32 12.13
CA GLY A 201 9.14 7.17 12.82
C GLY A 201 9.73 6.12 11.86
N LEU A 202 9.69 4.85 12.26
CA LEU A 202 10.25 3.70 11.50
C LEU A 202 9.61 3.46 10.11
N MET A 203 8.65 4.30 9.70
CA MET A 203 8.01 4.28 8.37
C MET A 203 8.78 5.05 7.32
N HIS A 204 9.80 5.80 7.72
CA HIS A 204 10.56 6.66 6.86
C HIS A 204 11.65 5.95 6.10
N LEU A 205 11.29 5.44 4.93
CA LEU A 205 12.08 5.68 3.74
C LEU A 205 11.10 5.90 2.59
N SER A 206 10.72 7.17 2.38
CA SER A 206 10.27 7.56 1.06
C SER A 206 11.27 7.04 0.05
N SER A 207 10.80 6.57 -1.10
CA SER A 207 11.70 6.02 -2.11
C SER A 207 12.73 7.05 -2.61
N LYS A 208 12.48 8.35 -2.35
CA LYS A 208 13.36 9.47 -2.67
C LYS A 208 13.30 10.55 -1.59
N PRO A 209 14.40 11.27 -1.34
CA PRO A 209 14.43 12.37 -0.36
C PRO A 209 13.59 13.56 -0.84
N LEU A 210 13.29 14.48 0.09
CA LEU A 210 12.72 15.78 -0.25
C LEU A 210 13.70 16.65 -1.05
N CYS A 211 13.18 17.42 -2.02
CA CYS A 211 14.00 18.29 -2.87
C CYS A 211 14.56 19.52 -2.15
N ASP A 212 13.90 19.99 -1.08
CA ASP A 212 14.32 21.14 -0.27
C ASP A 212 15.25 20.75 0.88
N VAL A 213 15.29 19.45 1.24
CA VAL A 213 16.18 18.94 2.28
C VAL A 213 17.42 18.37 1.59
N GLN A 214 18.53 19.12 1.63
CA GLN A 214 19.82 18.50 1.41
C GLN A 214 20.06 17.56 2.58
N VAL A 215 19.78 16.28 2.36
CA VAL A 215 20.36 15.23 3.21
C VAL A 215 21.85 15.40 3.01
N VAL A 216 22.50 16.02 3.99
CA VAL A 216 23.95 15.95 4.11
C VAL A 216 24.19 14.48 4.33
N SER A 217 24.44 13.76 3.24
CA SER A 217 25.09 12.47 3.28
C SER A 217 26.46 12.76 3.89
N ASN A 218 26.50 12.88 5.23
CA ASN A 218 27.74 12.68 5.93
C ASN A 218 28.25 11.34 5.38
N PRO A 219 29.46 11.30 4.80
CA PRO A 219 30.00 10.08 4.24
C PRO A 219 29.77 9.01 5.30
N ASP A 220 29.03 7.96 4.93
CA ASP A 220 28.68 6.88 5.83
C ASP A 220 29.93 6.60 6.64
N ILE A 221 29.88 6.89 7.95
CA ILE A 221 30.97 6.49 8.83
C ILE A 221 31.04 5.00 8.56
N ASN A 222 32.16 4.54 7.99
CA ASN A 222 32.39 3.14 7.70
C ASN A 222 32.23 2.41 9.03
N TYR A 223 31.01 1.95 9.31
CA TYR A 223 30.80 0.92 10.29
C TYR A 223 31.50 -0.26 9.63
N ASP A 224 32.65 -0.65 10.16
CA ASP A 224 33.26 -1.95 9.90
C ASP A 224 32.18 -2.98 10.23
N VAL A 225 31.33 -3.28 9.25
CA VAL A 225 30.42 -4.40 9.30
C VAL A 225 31.37 -5.58 9.32
N ALA A 226 31.60 -6.12 10.51
CA ALA A 226 32.44 -7.29 10.74
C ALA A 226 32.11 -8.31 9.66
N GLN A 227 32.98 -8.40 8.66
CA GLN A 227 32.81 -9.33 7.56
C GLN A 227 32.74 -10.70 8.21
N ALA A 228 31.58 -11.35 8.08
CA ALA A 228 31.45 -12.75 8.47
C ALA A 228 32.63 -13.49 7.82
N PRO A 229 33.45 -14.23 8.61
CA PRO A 229 34.66 -14.82 8.10
C PRO A 229 34.30 -15.66 6.89
N ALA A 230 34.98 -15.37 5.77
CA ALA A 230 34.81 -16.08 4.52
C ALA A 230 34.84 -17.58 4.82
N SER A 231 33.74 -18.26 4.49
CA SER A 231 33.67 -19.71 4.53
C SER A 231 34.78 -20.25 3.64
N ARG A 232 35.83 -20.79 4.28
CA ARG A 232 36.92 -21.50 3.59
C ARG A 232 36.28 -22.56 2.71
N GLY A 233 36.56 -22.46 1.41
CA GLY A 233 36.05 -23.35 0.37
C GLY A 233 36.30 -24.81 0.74
N GLY A 234 35.19 -25.54 0.90
CA GLY A 234 35.21 -27.00 0.86
C GLY A 234 35.46 -27.44 -0.58
N SER A 235 36.55 -28.18 -0.77
CA SER A 235 36.96 -28.80 -2.02
C SER A 235 35.80 -29.56 -2.69
N ALA A 236 35.66 -29.35 -3.98
CA ALA A 236 34.73 -30.04 -4.86
C ALA A 236 34.92 -31.56 -4.80
N ALA A 237 33.84 -32.28 -4.48
CA ALA A 237 33.74 -33.71 -4.77
C ALA A 237 33.35 -33.91 -6.25
N PRO A 238 33.92 -34.90 -6.94
CA PRO A 238 33.70 -35.11 -8.38
C PRO A 238 32.27 -35.62 -8.67
N ALA A 239 31.70 -35.07 -9.74
CA ALA A 239 30.38 -35.38 -10.25
C ALA A 239 30.27 -36.83 -10.74
N ALA A 240 29.37 -37.61 -10.15
CA ALA A 240 28.93 -38.88 -10.69
C ALA A 240 27.89 -38.64 -11.81
N LYS A 241 28.24 -39.05 -13.02
CA LYS A 241 27.32 -39.15 -14.17
C LYS A 241 26.21 -40.16 -13.85
N SER A 242 24.95 -39.71 -13.77
CA SER A 242 23.79 -40.58 -13.93
C SER A 242 23.04 -40.22 -15.21
N THR A 243 23.28 -41.00 -16.25
CA THR A 243 22.43 -41.09 -17.44
C THR A 243 21.10 -41.75 -17.06
N GLY A 244 20.01 -40.99 -17.07
CA GLY A 244 18.67 -41.49 -16.79
C GLY A 244 17.62 -40.71 -17.58
N LYS A 245 17.40 -41.15 -18.82
CA LYS A 245 16.34 -40.68 -19.73
C LYS A 245 14.99 -41.20 -19.21
N ALA A 246 14.14 -40.32 -18.70
CA ALA A 246 12.74 -40.62 -18.40
C ALA A 246 11.84 -39.56 -19.05
N THR A 247 11.18 -39.98 -20.13
CA THR A 247 10.12 -39.26 -20.84
C THR A 247 8.88 -39.15 -19.96
N ALA A 248 8.58 -37.94 -19.47
CA ALA A 248 7.34 -37.66 -18.75
C ALA A 248 6.20 -37.35 -19.73
N LYS A 249 5.19 -38.22 -19.68
CA LYS A 249 3.95 -38.26 -20.44
C LYS A 249 3.00 -37.16 -19.95
N ALA A 250 2.41 -36.41 -20.88
CA ALA A 250 1.46 -35.34 -20.60
C ALA A 250 0.18 -35.85 -19.88
N PRO A 251 -0.32 -35.19 -18.83
CA PRO A 251 -1.62 -35.49 -18.24
C PRO A 251 -2.76 -34.95 -19.13
N GLY A 252 -3.71 -35.83 -19.42
CA GLY A 252 -4.82 -35.61 -20.34
C GLY A 252 -5.91 -34.67 -19.82
N LYS A 253 -6.62 -34.08 -20.79
CA LYS A 253 -7.85 -33.28 -20.61
C LYS A 253 -8.93 -34.07 -19.82
N PRO A 254 -9.59 -33.45 -18.83
CA PRO A 254 -10.86 -33.95 -18.32
C PRO A 254 -11.96 -33.83 -19.38
N LYS A 255 -12.74 -34.91 -19.56
CA LYS A 255 -13.97 -34.95 -20.35
C LYS A 255 -15.14 -34.42 -19.50
N ASP A 256 -15.94 -33.54 -20.08
CA ASP A 256 -17.24 -33.14 -19.54
C ASP A 256 -18.24 -34.31 -19.58
N PRO A 257 -18.97 -34.60 -18.49
CA PRO A 257 -20.19 -35.39 -18.58
C PRO A 257 -21.41 -34.50 -18.88
N ALA A 258 -22.15 -34.97 -19.89
CA ALA A 258 -23.38 -34.41 -20.40
C ALA A 258 -24.58 -34.58 -19.45
N ASN A 259 -25.58 -33.71 -19.66
CA ASN A 259 -27.03 -33.92 -19.53
C ASN A 259 -27.57 -34.62 -18.27
N ALA A 260 -28.26 -33.84 -17.43
CA ALA A 260 -29.42 -34.32 -16.68
C ALA A 260 -30.54 -33.27 -16.75
N GLN A 261 -31.52 -33.52 -17.62
CA GLN A 261 -32.84 -32.90 -17.52
C GLN A 261 -33.51 -33.40 -16.24
N VAL A 262 -34.04 -32.48 -15.43
CA VAL A 262 -35.01 -32.83 -14.39
C VAL A 262 -36.27 -32.01 -14.60
N VAL A 263 -37.36 -32.76 -14.66
CA VAL A 263 -38.72 -32.40 -15.00
C VAL A 263 -39.34 -31.53 -13.90
N SER A 264 -39.96 -30.42 -14.30
CA SER A 264 -40.78 -29.56 -13.44
C SER A 264 -42.05 -30.31 -13.00
N ALA A 265 -42.20 -30.52 -11.68
CA ALA A 265 -43.48 -30.86 -11.06
C ALA A 265 -44.17 -29.58 -10.59
N LYS A 266 -45.31 -29.32 -11.20
CA LYS A 266 -46.25 -28.23 -10.95
C LYS A 266 -47.07 -28.53 -9.70
N ARG A 267 -47.10 -27.64 -8.72
CA ARG A 267 -48.22 -27.43 -7.78
C ARG A 267 -48.16 -26.03 -7.22
#